data_AF-A0AAW0SXR3-F1
#
_entry.id   AF-A0AAW0SXR3-F1
#
_cell.length_a   1.000
_cell.length_b   1.000
_cell.length_c   1.000
_cell.angle_alpha   90.00
_cell.angle_beta   90.00
_cell.angle_gamma   90.00
#
_symmetry.space_group_name_H-M   'P 1'
#
loop_
_entity.id
_entity.type
_entity.pdbx_description
1 polymer ?
#
loop_
_entity_poly.entity_id
_entity_poly.type
_entity_poly.pdbx_seq_one_letter_code
_entity_poly.pdbx_strand_id
1 'polypeptide(L)'
;MKRENPHKYLLYKPTFSQLMVFLASGFKELPANGAMLLYISADGAYTSAKHPQDRKSRVWAVVGVLLGSGYDFGGVVTNSKRDTEHNTSGGKRALQLKDMHCFYPGDLYAFTRKPLFIVVDSENSVVFGNMPHFFGQPLVVLMSPQDVPSQFQDQHHRGNLFTLFLHSPLMGLCLVSSLCDIPMALWEKCQALVDRFSAEASRLVARSRSGRQFYPRTHPALPEAEVLDHPSLYGLVLDLAAALDVTHLFYDSRDLQ
;
A
#
# COMPACT_ATOMS: atom_id res chain seq x y z
N MET A 1 -17.10 20.54 22.16
CA MET A 1 -15.69 20.10 22.14
C MET A 1 -15.32 19.76 20.70
N LYS A 2 -14.12 20.16 20.23
CA LYS A 2 -13.48 19.46 19.11
C LYS A 2 -12.92 18.14 19.66
N ARG A 3 -13.00 17.05 18.91
CA ARG A 3 -12.16 15.85 19.16
C ARG A 3 -10.85 16.05 18.42
N GLU A 4 -9.72 15.87 19.11
CA GLU A 4 -8.38 16.10 18.55
C GLU A 4 -7.84 14.89 17.79
N ASN A 5 -8.37 13.69 18.07
CA ASN A 5 -8.01 12.44 17.40
C ASN A 5 -9.14 11.97 16.45
N PRO A 6 -8.83 11.33 15.31
CA PRO A 6 -9.82 10.87 14.34
C PRO A 6 -10.63 9.69 14.88
N HIS A 7 -11.86 9.52 14.38
CA HIS A 7 -12.70 8.37 14.69
C HIS A 7 -12.15 7.12 13.97
N LYS A 8 -11.46 6.24 14.73
CA LYS A 8 -10.95 4.96 14.21
C LYS A 8 -12.07 3.91 14.20
N TYR A 9 -12.57 3.59 13.01
CA TYR A 9 -13.37 2.37 12.80
C TYR A 9 -12.43 1.19 12.52
N LEU A 10 -12.67 0.05 13.16
CA LEU A 10 -11.98 -1.22 12.88
C LEU A 10 -13.02 -2.24 12.42
N LEU A 11 -12.87 -2.74 11.19
CA LEU A 11 -13.82 -3.66 10.57
C LEU A 11 -13.15 -5.00 10.33
N TYR A 12 -13.51 -6.02 11.12
CA TYR A 12 -13.06 -7.39 10.88
C TYR A 12 -14.01 -8.08 9.90
N LYS A 13 -13.47 -8.51 8.74
CA LYS A 13 -14.19 -9.18 7.63
C LYS A 13 -15.57 -8.54 7.33
N PRO A 14 -15.65 -7.23 7.00
CA PRO A 14 -16.90 -6.57 6.62
C PRO A 14 -17.41 -7.06 5.27
N THR A 15 -18.72 -7.01 5.05
CA THR A 15 -19.27 -7.05 3.68
C THR A 15 -19.06 -5.71 2.98
N PHE A 16 -19.09 -5.70 1.64
CA PHE A 16 -19.07 -4.48 0.81
C PHE A 16 -20.01 -3.38 1.36
N SER A 17 -21.27 -3.73 1.65
CA SER A 17 -22.27 -2.78 2.17
C SER A 17 -21.89 -2.22 3.54
N GLN A 18 -21.26 -3.02 4.41
CA GLN A 18 -20.77 -2.53 5.71
C GLN A 18 -19.60 -1.56 5.51
N LEU A 19 -18.62 -1.92 4.66
CA LEU A 19 -17.49 -1.06 4.34
C LEU A 19 -17.95 0.30 3.80
N MET A 20 -18.88 0.32 2.84
CA MET A 20 -19.41 1.55 2.26
C MET A 20 -20.15 2.44 3.27
N VAL A 21 -20.89 1.86 4.23
CA VAL A 21 -21.55 2.63 5.30
C VAL A 21 -20.52 3.31 6.21
N PHE A 22 -19.43 2.63 6.58
CA PHE A 22 -18.37 3.22 7.40
C PHE A 22 -17.54 4.25 6.64
N LEU A 23 -17.24 4.03 5.35
CA LEU A 23 -16.60 5.03 4.48
C LEU A 23 -17.46 6.29 4.35
N ALA A 24 -18.76 6.16 4.13
CA ALA A 24 -19.69 7.29 4.07
C ALA A 24 -19.80 8.05 5.41
N SER A 25 -19.75 7.33 6.53
CA SER A 25 -19.78 7.91 7.89
C SER A 25 -18.51 8.70 8.17
N GLY A 26 -17.34 8.09 7.96
CA GLY A 26 -16.05 8.77 8.08
C GLY A 26 -15.93 9.98 7.15
N PHE A 27 -16.32 9.85 5.88
CA PHE A 27 -16.32 10.95 4.92
C PHE A 27 -17.18 12.15 5.38
N LYS A 28 -18.35 11.87 5.96
CA LYS A 28 -19.27 12.89 6.51
C LYS A 28 -18.73 13.55 7.78
N GLU A 29 -18.08 12.79 8.65
CA GLU A 29 -17.56 13.27 9.95
C GLU A 29 -16.23 14.04 9.83
N LEU A 30 -15.54 13.97 8.70
CA LEU A 30 -14.29 14.69 8.45
C LEU A 30 -14.44 16.22 8.55
N PRO A 31 -13.64 16.91 9.39
CA PRO A 31 -13.62 18.38 9.44
C PRO A 31 -13.12 18.99 8.11
N ALA A 32 -13.27 20.30 7.95
CA ALA A 32 -12.93 21.03 6.72
C ALA A 32 -11.48 20.78 6.24
N ASN A 33 -10.52 20.68 7.17
CA ASN A 33 -9.11 20.44 6.89
C ASN A 33 -8.69 18.99 7.22
N GLY A 34 -9.63 18.05 7.33
CA GLY A 34 -9.36 16.65 7.65
C GLY A 34 -9.04 15.81 6.41
N ALA A 35 -8.17 14.82 6.58
CA ALA A 35 -7.91 13.77 5.60
C ALA A 35 -8.46 12.42 6.11
N MET A 36 -8.99 11.59 5.20
CA MET A 36 -9.38 10.21 5.53
C MET A 36 -8.18 9.28 5.38
N LEU A 37 -7.91 8.44 6.38
CA LEU A 37 -6.99 7.31 6.25
C LEU A 37 -7.82 6.02 6.12
N LEU A 38 -7.67 5.32 5.00
CA LEU A 38 -8.23 4.01 4.76
C LEU A 38 -7.10 2.98 4.71
N TYR A 39 -7.06 2.08 5.69
CA TYR A 39 -6.20 0.90 5.66
C TYR A 39 -7.04 -0.32 5.29
N ILE A 40 -6.59 -1.09 4.30
CA ILE A 40 -7.22 -2.33 3.84
C ILE A 40 -6.17 -3.43 3.90
N SER A 41 -6.51 -4.58 4.48
CA SER A 41 -5.75 -5.83 4.32
C SER A 41 -6.74 -6.95 3.99
N ALA A 42 -6.61 -7.51 2.78
CA ALA A 42 -7.56 -8.46 2.20
C ALA A 42 -6.99 -9.14 0.95
N ASP A 43 -7.49 -10.34 0.64
CA ASP A 43 -7.09 -11.12 -0.53
C ASP A 43 -7.43 -10.40 -1.85
N GLY A 44 -6.67 -10.70 -2.91
CA GLY A 44 -6.87 -10.13 -4.24
C GLY A 44 -8.14 -10.67 -4.90
N ALA A 45 -9.06 -9.78 -5.27
CA ALA A 45 -10.21 -10.14 -6.10
C ALA A 45 -9.86 -9.85 -7.57
N TYR A 46 -9.81 -10.88 -8.42
CA TYR A 46 -9.43 -10.77 -9.83
C TYR A 46 -10.61 -11.04 -10.76
N THR A 47 -10.72 -10.29 -11.84
CA THR A 47 -11.72 -10.58 -12.88
C THR A 47 -11.36 -11.84 -13.68
N SER A 48 -12.35 -12.66 -14.01
CA SER A 48 -12.22 -13.85 -14.88
C SER A 48 -11.60 -13.55 -16.26
N ALA A 49 -11.59 -12.28 -16.69
CA ALA A 49 -10.89 -11.80 -17.87
C ALA A 49 -9.34 -11.81 -17.70
N LYS A 50 -8.75 -13.01 -17.83
CA LYS A 50 -7.30 -13.32 -17.92
C LYS A 50 -6.50 -13.24 -16.61
N HIS A 51 -6.19 -14.43 -16.09
CA HIS A 51 -5.36 -14.69 -14.91
C HIS A 51 -4.06 -13.84 -14.84
N PRO A 52 -3.67 -13.29 -13.67
CA PRO A 52 -2.54 -12.34 -13.56
C PRO A 52 -1.16 -12.88 -13.97
N GLN A 53 -0.98 -14.21 -13.99
CA GLN A 53 0.31 -14.84 -14.30
C GLN A 53 0.76 -14.67 -15.76
N ASP A 54 -0.11 -14.32 -16.70
CA ASP A 54 0.35 -13.87 -18.03
C ASP A 54 0.96 -12.47 -17.89
N ARG A 55 2.24 -12.33 -18.25
CA ARG A 55 2.95 -11.03 -18.28
C ARG A 55 2.21 -9.99 -19.15
N LYS A 56 1.45 -10.43 -20.16
CA LYS A 56 0.56 -9.56 -20.96
C LYS A 56 -0.64 -9.06 -20.15
N SER A 57 -1.14 -9.82 -19.18
CA SER A 57 -2.24 -9.39 -18.30
C SER A 57 -1.79 -8.25 -17.38
N ARG A 58 -0.58 -8.33 -16.79
CA ARG A 58 0.03 -7.19 -16.03
C ARG A 58 0.10 -5.92 -16.89
N VAL A 59 0.42 -6.02 -18.19
CA VAL A 59 0.41 -4.88 -19.13
C VAL A 59 -1.02 -4.37 -19.40
N TRP A 60 -1.98 -5.26 -19.67
CA TRP A 60 -3.38 -4.84 -19.90
C TRP A 60 -4.02 -4.20 -18.66
N ALA A 61 -3.66 -4.63 -17.45
CA ALA A 61 -4.06 -3.97 -16.20
C ALA A 61 -3.53 -2.53 -16.13
N VAL A 62 -2.24 -2.32 -16.36
CA VAL A 62 -1.65 -0.96 -16.42
C VAL A 62 -2.35 -0.11 -17.48
N VAL A 63 -2.59 -0.65 -18.68
CA VAL A 63 -3.27 0.07 -19.78
C VAL A 63 -4.71 0.44 -19.44
N GLY A 64 -5.51 -0.48 -18.89
CA GLY A 64 -6.91 -0.19 -18.57
C GLY A 64 -7.09 0.69 -17.33
N VAL A 65 -6.16 0.64 -16.38
CA VAL A 65 -6.10 1.59 -15.25
C VAL A 65 -5.64 2.98 -15.72
N LEU A 66 -4.74 3.08 -16.72
CA LEU A 66 -4.46 4.35 -17.44
C LEU A 66 -5.67 4.89 -18.23
N LEU A 67 -6.54 4.01 -18.74
CA LEU A 67 -7.82 4.38 -19.36
C LEU A 67 -8.93 4.70 -18.33
N GLY A 68 -8.60 4.74 -17.03
CA GLY A 68 -9.52 5.12 -15.96
C GLY A 68 -10.56 4.05 -15.59
N SER A 69 -10.44 2.82 -16.09
CA SER A 69 -11.41 1.75 -15.80
C SER A 69 -11.10 1.05 -14.48
N GLY A 70 -11.30 1.76 -13.36
CA GLY A 70 -11.10 1.27 -11.99
C GLY A 70 -12.07 0.18 -11.53
N TYR A 71 -12.61 -0.60 -12.46
CA TYR A 71 -13.58 -1.67 -12.25
C TYR A 71 -13.29 -2.95 -13.08
N ASP A 72 -12.34 -2.91 -14.02
CA ASP A 72 -12.15 -4.00 -15.01
C ASP A 72 -11.06 -5.02 -14.64
N PHE A 73 -10.26 -4.75 -13.60
CA PHE A 73 -9.15 -5.62 -13.16
C PHE A 73 -9.38 -6.17 -11.75
N GLY A 74 -10.61 -6.06 -11.24
CA GLY A 74 -10.97 -6.45 -9.90
C GLY A 74 -10.54 -5.41 -8.86
N GLY A 75 -10.16 -5.88 -7.69
CA GLY A 75 -9.86 -5.10 -6.51
C GLY A 75 -9.50 -6.02 -5.35
N VAL A 76 -10.17 -5.86 -4.21
CA VAL A 76 -9.95 -6.65 -2.99
C VAL A 76 -11.23 -7.35 -2.53
N VAL A 77 -11.08 -8.53 -1.93
CA VAL A 77 -12.22 -9.34 -1.44
C VAL A 77 -12.87 -8.69 -0.21
N THR A 78 -14.20 -8.57 -0.24
CA THR A 78 -15.01 -8.33 0.96
C THR A 78 -15.77 -9.59 1.36
N ASN A 79 -16.22 -9.66 2.60
CA ASN A 79 -16.90 -10.84 3.11
C ASN A 79 -18.29 -11.00 2.46
N SER A 80 -18.68 -12.24 2.14
CA SER A 80 -20.11 -12.56 2.00
C SER A 80 -20.61 -13.24 3.27
N LYS A 81 -21.73 -12.74 3.80
CA LYS A 81 -22.46 -13.42 4.89
C LYS A 81 -23.27 -14.62 4.41
N ARG A 82 -23.25 -14.91 3.09
CA ARG A 82 -24.02 -15.99 2.49
C ARG A 82 -23.41 -16.48 1.17
N ASP A 83 -23.29 -17.81 1.10
CA ASP A 83 -23.51 -18.67 -0.08
C ASP A 83 -22.32 -19.57 -0.43
N THR A 84 -22.20 -20.64 0.35
CA THR A 84 -21.38 -21.83 0.04
C THR A 84 -22.02 -22.72 -1.05
N GLU A 85 -23.10 -22.26 -1.71
CA GLU A 85 -24.04 -23.11 -2.48
C GLU A 85 -24.43 -22.58 -3.87
N HIS A 86 -23.51 -21.96 -4.64
CA HIS A 86 -23.68 -21.95 -6.10
C HIS A 86 -22.39 -21.97 -6.93
N ASN A 87 -21.67 -23.10 -6.88
CA ASN A 87 -20.58 -23.38 -7.82
C ASN A 87 -20.78 -24.72 -8.55
N THR A 88 -22.02 -24.97 -9.00
CA THR A 88 -22.45 -26.19 -9.70
C THR A 88 -23.06 -25.89 -11.07
N SER A 89 -22.16 -25.72 -12.05
CA SER A 89 -22.36 -26.07 -13.48
C SER A 89 -23.58 -25.52 -14.26
N GLY A 90 -23.31 -24.58 -15.18
CA GLY A 90 -23.94 -24.58 -16.51
C GLY A 90 -25.03 -23.52 -16.78
N GLY A 91 -24.64 -22.36 -17.33
CA GLY A 91 -25.58 -21.31 -17.75
C GLY A 91 -25.08 -20.50 -18.97
N LYS A 92 -25.77 -20.63 -20.11
CA LYS A 92 -25.43 -19.98 -21.38
C LYS A 92 -25.47 -18.44 -21.26
N ARG A 93 -24.35 -17.76 -21.60
CA ARG A 93 -24.28 -16.30 -21.82
C ARG A 93 -25.01 -15.42 -20.78
N ALA A 94 -24.74 -15.62 -19.49
CA ALA A 94 -24.93 -14.51 -18.55
C ALA A 94 -24.09 -13.30 -19.01
N LEU A 95 -24.58 -12.08 -18.80
CA LEU A 95 -23.69 -10.91 -18.84
C LEU A 95 -22.60 -11.14 -17.79
N GLN A 96 -21.34 -10.82 -18.12
CA GLN A 96 -20.29 -10.71 -17.10
C GLN A 96 -20.55 -9.45 -16.25
N LEU A 97 -21.46 -9.61 -15.29
CA LEU A 97 -21.65 -8.66 -14.20
C LEU A 97 -20.41 -8.66 -13.31
N LYS A 98 -20.16 -7.51 -12.68
CA LYS A 98 -19.06 -7.32 -11.73
C LYS A 98 -19.45 -7.89 -10.37
N ASP A 99 -18.46 -8.36 -9.62
CA ASP A 99 -18.67 -9.08 -8.37
C ASP A 99 -19.11 -8.12 -7.25
N MET A 100 -20.29 -8.38 -6.69
CA MET A 100 -20.87 -7.59 -5.58
C MET A 100 -20.03 -7.67 -4.29
N HIS A 101 -19.17 -8.68 -4.15
CA HIS A 101 -18.29 -8.87 -3.01
C HIS A 101 -16.86 -8.38 -3.25
N CYS A 102 -16.52 -7.93 -4.46
CA CYS A 102 -15.27 -7.22 -4.74
C CYS A 102 -15.43 -5.73 -4.40
N PHE A 103 -14.46 -5.16 -3.67
CA PHE A 103 -14.33 -3.71 -3.49
C PHE A 103 -13.33 -3.16 -4.50
N TYR A 104 -13.81 -2.32 -5.42
CA TYR A 104 -13.05 -1.85 -6.58
C TYR A 104 -12.44 -0.46 -6.34
N PRO A 105 -11.33 -0.10 -7.02
CA PRO A 105 -10.81 1.28 -7.04
C PRO A 105 -11.86 2.33 -7.40
N GLY A 106 -12.82 1.98 -8.27
CA GLY A 106 -13.92 2.85 -8.68
C GLY A 106 -14.87 3.25 -7.55
N ASP A 107 -15.06 2.39 -6.55
CA ASP A 107 -15.96 2.67 -5.42
C ASP A 107 -15.43 3.80 -4.51
N LEU A 108 -14.12 4.07 -4.60
CA LEU A 108 -13.48 5.19 -3.92
C LEU A 108 -13.64 6.54 -4.65
N TYR A 109 -14.17 6.57 -5.88
CA TYR A 109 -14.42 7.81 -6.62
C TYR A 109 -15.49 8.70 -5.97
N ALA A 110 -16.28 8.16 -5.04
CA ALA A 110 -17.14 8.96 -4.17
C ALA A 110 -16.33 9.82 -3.20
N PHE A 111 -15.29 9.24 -2.59
CA PHE A 111 -14.62 9.76 -1.40
C PHE A 111 -13.39 10.63 -1.70
N THR A 112 -12.86 10.60 -2.93
CA THR A 112 -11.81 11.53 -3.42
C THR A 112 -12.26 13.00 -3.50
N ARG A 113 -13.49 13.32 -3.07
CA ARG A 113 -13.98 14.70 -2.81
C ARG A 113 -13.40 15.35 -1.55
N LYS A 114 -12.65 14.60 -0.74
CA LYS A 114 -11.83 15.09 0.39
C LYS A 114 -10.41 14.51 0.26
N PRO A 115 -9.41 15.08 0.97
CA PRO A 115 -8.07 14.49 1.01
C PRO A 115 -8.12 13.04 1.52
N LEU A 116 -7.50 12.11 0.80
CA LEU A 116 -7.60 10.68 1.03
C LEU A 116 -6.22 10.03 1.00
N PHE A 117 -5.92 9.24 2.03
CA PHE A 117 -4.75 8.37 2.13
C PHE A 117 -5.23 6.93 2.17
N ILE A 118 -4.73 6.09 1.27
CA ILE A 118 -5.08 4.67 1.17
C ILE A 118 -3.81 3.83 1.41
N VAL A 119 -3.93 2.79 2.22
CA VAL A 119 -2.98 1.68 2.29
C VAL A 119 -3.72 0.43 1.85
N VAL A 120 -3.24 -0.21 0.77
CA VAL A 120 -3.82 -1.45 0.23
C VAL A 120 -2.81 -2.58 0.39
N ASP A 121 -2.94 -3.30 1.51
CA ASP A 121 -2.23 -4.53 1.81
C ASP A 121 -2.93 -5.72 1.12
N SER A 122 -2.62 -5.93 -0.15
CA SER A 122 -3.21 -6.98 -0.99
C SER A 122 -2.33 -7.32 -2.19
N GLU A 123 -2.37 -8.56 -2.67
CA GLU A 123 -1.70 -9.00 -3.91
C GLU A 123 -2.11 -8.13 -5.11
N ASN A 124 -3.43 -7.87 -5.26
CA ASN A 124 -3.98 -7.11 -6.37
C ASN A 124 -3.94 -5.58 -6.15
N SER A 125 -3.22 -5.11 -5.13
CA SER A 125 -3.16 -3.68 -4.74
C SER A 125 -2.79 -2.73 -5.89
N VAL A 126 -2.03 -3.20 -6.89
CA VAL A 126 -1.65 -2.46 -8.11
C VAL A 126 -2.81 -1.82 -8.85
N VAL A 127 -4.03 -2.38 -8.81
CA VAL A 127 -5.18 -1.81 -9.55
C VAL A 127 -5.66 -0.46 -8.98
N PHE A 128 -5.24 -0.10 -7.76
CA PHE A 128 -5.50 1.20 -7.13
C PHE A 128 -4.47 2.28 -7.55
N GLY A 129 -3.42 1.95 -8.31
CA GLY A 129 -2.27 2.83 -8.55
C GLY A 129 -2.55 4.12 -9.32
N ASN A 130 -3.39 4.08 -10.36
CA ASN A 130 -3.70 5.27 -11.19
C ASN A 130 -5.16 5.71 -10.99
N MET A 131 -5.59 5.88 -9.74
CA MET A 131 -6.90 6.46 -9.44
C MET A 131 -7.05 7.88 -10.05
N PRO A 132 -8.15 8.18 -10.76
CA PRO A 132 -8.37 9.48 -11.39
C PRO A 132 -8.66 10.61 -10.38
N HIS A 133 -7.97 11.74 -10.57
CA HIS A 133 -8.02 12.94 -9.71
C HIS A 133 -9.25 13.83 -9.96
N PHE A 134 -10.45 13.27 -10.08
CA PHE A 134 -11.68 13.96 -10.53
C PHE A 134 -12.04 15.25 -9.77
N PHE A 135 -11.61 15.41 -8.51
CA PHE A 135 -11.97 16.54 -7.64
C PHE A 135 -10.77 17.41 -7.22
N GLY A 136 -9.58 17.16 -7.79
CA GLY A 136 -8.36 17.92 -7.50
C GLY A 136 -7.87 17.86 -6.05
N GLN A 137 -8.40 16.95 -5.23
CA GLN A 137 -7.98 16.76 -3.84
C GLN A 137 -6.70 15.91 -3.74
N PRO A 138 -5.89 16.08 -2.67
CA PRO A 138 -4.76 15.20 -2.42
C PRO A 138 -5.19 13.73 -2.27
N LEU A 139 -4.57 12.85 -3.04
CA LEU A 139 -4.71 11.41 -2.95
C LEU A 139 -3.33 10.77 -2.80
N VAL A 140 -3.15 9.95 -1.77
CA VAL A 140 -1.98 9.07 -1.60
C VAL A 140 -2.48 7.63 -1.59
N VAL A 141 -1.79 6.76 -2.34
CA VAL A 141 -2.06 5.31 -2.38
C VAL A 141 -0.74 4.60 -2.14
N LEU A 142 -0.63 3.88 -1.03
CA LEU A 142 0.44 2.92 -0.78
C LEU A 142 -0.09 1.52 -1.08
N MET A 143 0.69 0.73 -1.82
CA MET A 143 0.32 -0.59 -2.33
C MET A 143 1.38 -1.60 -1.88
N SER A 144 0.98 -2.86 -1.68
CA SER A 144 1.93 -3.96 -1.46
C SER A 144 2.99 -4.05 -2.58
N PRO A 145 4.21 -4.49 -2.28
CA PRO A 145 5.18 -4.83 -3.31
C PRO A 145 4.61 -5.92 -4.23
N GLN A 146 4.78 -5.73 -5.54
CA GLN A 146 4.28 -6.65 -6.57
C GLN A 146 5.17 -7.88 -6.79
N ASP A 147 6.43 -7.79 -6.38
CA ASP A 147 7.44 -8.81 -6.55
C ASP A 147 8.32 -8.78 -5.28
N VAL A 148 8.45 -9.91 -4.59
CA VAL A 148 9.25 -10.07 -3.35
C VAL A 148 10.23 -11.24 -3.48
N PRO A 149 11.37 -11.24 -2.76
CA PRO A 149 12.30 -12.37 -2.77
C PRO A 149 11.59 -13.69 -2.42
N SER A 150 11.96 -14.78 -3.10
CA SER A 150 11.28 -16.08 -3.01
C SER A 150 11.12 -16.59 -1.58
N GLN A 151 12.15 -16.40 -0.74
CA GLN A 151 12.16 -16.75 0.69
C GLN A 151 11.07 -16.07 1.55
N PHE A 152 10.37 -15.06 1.02
CA PHE A 152 9.29 -14.35 1.70
C PHE A 152 7.90 -14.54 1.05
N GLN A 153 7.78 -15.29 -0.05
CA GLN A 153 6.50 -15.43 -0.78
C GLN A 153 5.44 -16.19 0.05
N ASP A 154 5.81 -17.26 0.78
CA ASP A 154 4.86 -18.01 1.60
C ASP A 154 4.42 -17.27 2.89
N GLN A 155 5.14 -16.20 3.29
CA GLN A 155 4.94 -15.49 4.56
C GLN A 155 3.64 -14.68 4.63
N HIS A 156 2.93 -14.44 3.51
CA HIS A 156 1.70 -13.64 3.46
C HIS A 156 0.64 -14.07 4.51
N HIS A 157 0.58 -15.37 4.83
CA HIS A 157 -0.30 -15.95 5.86
C HIS A 157 -0.03 -15.47 7.31
N ARG A 158 1.11 -14.83 7.57
CA ARG A 158 1.52 -14.29 8.89
C ARG A 158 1.47 -12.76 8.97
N GLY A 159 0.95 -12.11 7.92
CA GLY A 159 0.99 -10.66 7.76
C GLY A 159 2.09 -10.24 6.78
N ASN A 160 1.81 -9.19 5.99
CA ASN A 160 2.69 -8.75 4.92
C ASN A 160 3.92 -7.99 5.44
N LEU A 161 5.09 -8.20 4.82
CA LEU A 161 6.30 -7.41 5.04
C LEU A 161 6.02 -5.89 4.91
N PHE A 162 5.22 -5.50 3.92
CA PHE A 162 4.78 -4.12 3.72
C PHE A 162 4.19 -3.50 5.00
N THR A 163 3.27 -4.22 5.63
CA THR A 163 2.59 -3.83 6.87
C THR A 163 3.54 -3.83 8.07
N LEU A 164 4.49 -4.78 8.12
CA LEU A 164 5.53 -4.80 9.14
C LEU A 164 6.44 -3.57 9.05
N PHE A 165 6.92 -3.21 7.85
CA PHE A 165 7.74 -2.01 7.63
C PHE A 165 6.97 -0.71 7.95
N LEU A 166 5.66 -0.64 7.66
CA LEU A 166 4.81 0.49 8.04
C LEU A 166 4.61 0.62 9.57
N HIS A 167 4.70 -0.48 10.32
CA HIS A 167 4.54 -0.49 11.78
C HIS A 167 5.86 -0.33 12.54
N SER A 168 6.93 -0.99 12.09
CA SER A 168 8.28 -0.93 12.65
C SER A 168 9.31 -1.22 11.56
N PRO A 169 9.93 -0.19 10.96
CA PRO A 169 10.96 -0.37 9.93
C PRO A 169 12.15 -1.19 10.43
N LEU A 170 12.51 -1.06 11.72
CA LEU A 170 13.58 -1.85 12.33
C LEU A 170 13.22 -3.34 12.37
N MET A 171 12.03 -3.70 12.86
CA MET A 171 11.60 -5.11 12.86
C MET A 171 11.49 -5.69 11.44
N GLY A 172 11.05 -4.87 10.47
CA GLY A 172 11.06 -5.22 9.06
C GLY A 172 12.47 -5.55 8.55
N LEU A 173 13.44 -4.68 8.82
CA LEU A 173 14.85 -4.87 8.43
C LEU A 173 15.46 -6.11 9.08
N CYS A 174 15.21 -6.32 10.37
CA CYS A 174 15.69 -7.50 11.10
C CYS A 174 15.11 -8.79 10.52
N LEU A 175 13.81 -8.83 10.23
CA LEU A 175 13.17 -10.00 9.62
C LEU A 175 13.73 -10.31 8.23
N VAL A 176 13.92 -9.31 7.36
CA VAL A 176 14.46 -9.58 6.01
C VAL A 176 15.95 -9.94 6.02
N SER A 177 16.67 -9.54 7.07
CA SER A 177 18.09 -9.86 7.29
C SER A 177 18.29 -11.13 8.15
N SER A 178 17.22 -11.86 8.48
CA SER A 178 17.23 -13.06 9.33
C SER A 178 17.79 -12.84 10.77
N LEU A 179 17.69 -11.62 11.30
CA LEU A 179 18.12 -11.27 12.65
C LEU A 179 16.98 -11.48 13.65
N CYS A 180 17.04 -12.57 14.43
CA CYS A 180 16.03 -12.93 15.42
C CYS A 180 16.30 -12.37 16.82
N ASP A 181 17.55 -12.44 17.29
CA ASP A 181 17.95 -12.11 18.66
C ASP A 181 18.88 -10.89 18.68
N ILE A 182 18.36 -9.74 19.13
CA ILE A 182 19.10 -8.47 19.19
C ILE A 182 19.16 -7.98 20.65
N PRO A 183 20.37 -7.75 21.22
CA PRO A 183 20.49 -7.19 22.56
C PRO A 183 19.80 -5.82 22.68
N MET A 184 19.08 -5.56 23.78
CA MET A 184 18.25 -4.36 23.93
C MET A 184 19.02 -3.05 23.68
N ALA A 185 20.26 -2.92 24.19
CA ALA A 185 21.09 -1.74 23.95
C ALA A 185 21.49 -1.54 22.47
N LEU A 186 21.56 -2.62 21.68
CA LEU A 186 21.74 -2.52 20.23
C LEU A 186 20.42 -2.17 19.53
N TRP A 187 19.30 -2.74 19.97
CA TRP A 187 17.97 -2.37 19.48
C TRP A 187 17.69 -0.87 19.66
N GLU A 188 17.96 -0.31 20.85
CA GLU A 188 17.81 1.12 21.14
C GLU A 188 18.71 2.00 20.25
N LYS A 189 19.97 1.62 20.06
CA LYS A 189 20.89 2.29 19.12
C LYS A 189 20.35 2.28 17.69
N CYS A 190 19.85 1.14 17.22
CA CYS A 190 19.32 1.00 15.86
C CYS A 190 17.98 1.74 15.68
N GLN A 191 17.11 1.76 16.69
CA GLN A 191 15.87 2.53 16.66
C GLN A 191 16.17 4.03 16.58
N ALA A 192 17.16 4.54 17.32
CA ALA A 192 17.59 5.94 17.21
C ALA A 192 18.11 6.32 15.81
N LEU A 193 18.65 5.37 15.02
CA LEU A 193 19.01 5.58 13.61
C LEU A 193 17.76 5.63 12.71
N VAL A 194 16.79 4.74 12.93
CA VAL A 194 15.50 4.72 12.22
C VAL A 194 14.69 6.00 12.51
N ASP A 195 14.73 6.51 13.74
CA ASP A 195 14.06 7.76 14.13
C ASP A 195 14.73 8.98 13.46
N ARG A 196 16.08 9.02 13.43
CA ARG A 196 16.84 10.04 12.68
C ARG A 196 16.52 10.00 11.18
N PHE A 197 16.47 8.81 10.58
CA PHE A 197 16.09 8.63 9.17
C PHE A 197 14.67 9.13 8.91
N SER A 198 13.72 8.77 9.77
CA SER A 198 12.31 9.17 9.64
C SER A 198 12.11 10.68 9.77
N ALA A 199 12.83 11.33 10.69
CA ALA A 199 12.82 12.78 10.85
C ALA A 199 13.46 13.50 9.65
N GLU A 200 14.58 12.99 9.14
CA GLU A 200 15.29 13.56 7.99
C GLU A 200 14.50 13.40 6.68
N ALA A 201 13.93 12.22 6.43
CA ALA A 201 13.06 11.97 5.29
C ALA A 201 11.81 12.87 5.33
N SER A 202 11.20 13.01 6.52
CA SER A 202 10.08 13.94 6.73
C SER A 202 10.49 15.40 6.47
N ARG A 203 11.70 15.81 6.86
CA ARG A 203 12.24 17.16 6.60
C ARG A 203 12.43 17.41 5.11
N LEU A 204 12.93 16.44 4.36
CA LEU A 204 13.15 16.56 2.91
C LEU A 204 11.81 16.62 2.16
N VAL A 205 10.88 15.68 2.44
CA VAL A 205 9.52 15.64 1.86
C VAL A 205 8.67 16.88 2.23
N ALA A 206 8.93 17.51 3.38
CA ALA A 206 8.30 18.78 3.73
C ALA A 206 8.90 19.99 2.98
N ARG A 207 10.15 19.90 2.53
CA ARG A 207 10.91 21.00 1.89
C ARG A 207 10.76 21.06 0.36
N SER A 208 10.53 19.94 -0.32
CA SER A 208 10.38 19.83 -1.79
C SER A 208 9.11 20.48 -2.37
N ARG A 209 8.52 21.45 -1.67
CA ARG A 209 7.25 22.11 -2.00
C ARG A 209 7.41 23.29 -2.96
N SER A 210 7.99 23.05 -4.14
CA SER A 210 7.90 23.97 -5.29
C SER A 210 8.24 23.29 -6.62
N GLY A 211 7.32 22.50 -7.14
CA GLY A 211 7.43 21.87 -8.46
C GLY A 211 6.17 21.08 -8.81
N ARG A 212 5.82 21.01 -10.10
CA ARG A 212 4.87 20.02 -10.58
C ARG A 212 5.61 18.72 -10.84
N GLN A 213 5.10 17.64 -10.25
CA GLN A 213 5.63 16.27 -10.34
C GLN A 213 6.91 16.06 -9.49
N PHE A 214 6.92 15.19 -8.47
CA PHE A 214 5.82 14.41 -7.86
C PHE A 214 6.30 13.67 -6.58
N TYR A 215 5.42 13.14 -5.72
CA TYR A 215 5.73 12.28 -4.55
C TYR A 215 4.60 11.25 -4.26
N PRO A 216 4.84 9.99 -3.80
CA PRO A 216 5.93 9.03 -4.09
C PRO A 216 5.45 7.67 -4.69
N ARG A 217 5.81 7.31 -5.94
CA ARG A 217 5.31 6.21 -6.85
C ARG A 217 3.80 5.89 -6.85
N THR A 218 3.01 6.65 -6.13
CA THR A 218 1.78 7.29 -6.59
C THR A 218 1.89 7.74 -8.07
N HIS A 219 0.77 8.08 -8.70
CA HIS A 219 0.76 9.10 -9.76
C HIS A 219 0.58 10.50 -9.09
N PRO A 220 1.67 11.61 -9.22
CA PRO A 220 2.68 10.66 -8.72
C PRO A 220 4.20 10.57 -8.27
N ALA A 221 5.15 10.00 -9.04
CA ALA A 221 6.47 9.51 -8.58
C ALA A 221 7.58 10.50 -8.10
N LEU A 222 8.33 10.13 -7.04
CA LEU A 222 9.41 10.93 -6.41
C LEU A 222 10.38 11.56 -7.42
N PRO A 223 11.00 12.72 -7.10
CA PRO A 223 12.32 13.05 -7.61
C PRO A 223 13.30 12.21 -6.79
N GLU A 224 13.64 11.02 -7.29
CA GLU A 224 14.43 10.01 -6.57
C GLU A 224 15.76 10.62 -6.06
N ALA A 225 16.39 11.45 -6.89
CA ALA A 225 17.59 12.25 -6.61
C ALA A 225 17.48 13.31 -5.49
N GLU A 226 16.27 13.76 -5.10
CA GLU A 226 16.09 14.75 -4.03
C GLU A 226 15.88 14.12 -2.64
N VAL A 227 15.45 12.85 -2.58
CA VAL A 227 15.10 12.19 -1.31
C VAL A 227 15.73 10.81 -1.17
N LEU A 228 15.50 9.86 -2.08
CA LEU A 228 16.04 8.51 -1.91
C LEU A 228 17.56 8.50 -2.00
N ASP A 229 18.10 9.21 -2.99
CA ASP A 229 19.54 9.30 -3.22
C ASP A 229 20.20 10.39 -2.36
N HIS A 230 19.45 11.03 -1.45
CA HIS A 230 19.98 12.11 -0.61
C HIS A 230 21.04 11.57 0.37
N PRO A 231 22.30 12.04 0.35
CA PRO A 231 23.41 11.38 1.05
C PRO A 231 23.22 11.19 2.57
N SER A 232 22.44 12.04 3.24
CA SER A 232 22.13 11.86 4.67
C SER A 232 21.20 10.68 4.95
N LEU A 233 20.29 10.33 4.04
CA LEU A 233 19.44 9.15 4.19
C LEU A 233 20.23 7.87 3.89
N TYR A 234 21.01 7.87 2.82
CA TYR A 234 21.88 6.74 2.47
C TYR A 234 22.91 6.46 3.59
N GLY A 235 23.56 7.50 4.12
CA GLY A 235 24.47 7.38 5.27
C GLY A 235 23.80 6.80 6.53
N LEU A 236 22.55 7.17 6.82
CA LEU A 236 21.79 6.59 7.95
C LEU A 236 21.40 5.12 7.73
N VAL A 237 21.19 4.69 6.48
CA VAL A 237 20.99 3.27 6.15
C VAL A 237 22.29 2.48 6.31
N LEU A 238 23.44 3.03 5.90
CA LEU A 238 24.74 2.40 6.12
C LEU A 238 25.13 2.35 7.60
N ASP A 239 24.90 3.41 8.38
CA ASP A 239 25.07 3.44 9.85
C ASP A 239 24.27 2.30 10.51
N LEU A 240 23.02 2.09 10.06
CA LEU A 240 22.12 1.07 10.58
C LEU A 240 22.56 -0.35 10.18
N ALA A 241 22.94 -0.54 8.92
CA ALA A 241 23.47 -1.82 8.43
C ALA A 241 24.80 -2.19 9.12
N ALA A 242 25.65 -1.20 9.43
CA ALA A 242 26.88 -1.37 10.20
C ALA A 242 26.64 -1.64 11.69
N ALA A 243 25.60 -1.07 12.28
CA ALA A 243 25.20 -1.41 13.64
C ALA A 243 24.66 -2.85 13.75
N LEU A 244 23.99 -3.36 12.71
CA LEU A 244 23.40 -4.70 12.66
C LEU A 244 24.30 -5.78 12.03
N ASP A 245 25.53 -5.45 11.61
CA ASP A 245 26.50 -6.33 10.91
C ASP A 245 26.00 -6.92 9.57
N VAL A 246 25.12 -6.20 8.88
CA VAL A 246 24.49 -6.61 7.61
C VAL A 246 24.88 -5.73 6.42
N THR A 247 25.96 -4.95 6.52
CA THR A 247 26.46 -4.09 5.43
C THR A 247 26.71 -4.84 4.12
N HIS A 248 27.08 -6.12 4.20
CA HIS A 248 27.26 -7.01 3.07
C HIS A 248 25.98 -7.24 2.22
N LEU A 249 24.80 -6.88 2.74
CA LEU A 249 23.53 -6.89 1.98
C LEU A 249 23.26 -5.60 1.19
N PHE A 250 24.06 -4.54 1.40
CA PHE A 250 23.86 -3.19 0.86
C PHE A 250 24.92 -2.74 -0.14
N TYR A 251 26.05 -3.44 -0.23
CA TYR A 251 27.01 -3.29 -1.33
C TYR A 251 26.61 -4.20 -2.48
N ASP A 252 26.52 -3.67 -3.71
CA ASP A 252 26.30 -4.53 -4.87
C ASP A 252 27.64 -5.17 -5.25
N SER A 253 27.58 -6.40 -5.75
CA SER A 253 28.70 -7.13 -6.38
C SER A 253 29.34 -6.42 -7.59
N ARG A 254 28.79 -5.26 -7.99
CA ARG A 254 29.29 -4.36 -9.04
C ARG A 254 30.18 -3.23 -8.52
N ASP A 255 30.24 -2.98 -7.21
CA ASP A 255 31.11 -1.96 -6.59
C ASP A 255 32.53 -2.49 -6.29
N LEU A 256 32.87 -3.67 -6.84
CA LEU A 256 34.13 -4.39 -6.64
C LEU A 256 34.87 -4.72 -7.96
N GLN A 257 34.66 -3.90 -9.00
CA GLN A 257 35.36 -3.96 -10.30
C GLN A 257 35.84 -2.58 -10.75
#